data_AF-A0A2P9AAX4-F1
#
_entry.id   AF-A0A2P9AAX4-F1
#
_cell.length_a   1.000
_cell.length_b   1.000
_cell.length_c   1.000
_cell.angle_alpha   90.00
_cell.angle_beta   90.00
_cell.angle_gamma   90.00
#
_symmetry.space_group_name_H-M   'P 1'
#
loop_
_entity.id
_entity.type
_entity.pdbx_description
1 polymer ?
#
loop_
_entity_poly.entity_id
_entity_poly.type
_entity_poly.pdbx_seq_one_letter_code
_entity_poly.pdbx_strand_id
1 'polypeptide(L)'
;MAKITKRVVDAAGTQERDYVIWDDDLPRFGLRVLSRAASIIGTEEIIDRPKYGTPVLVKPRLGQGAFRVLVTDSYERRCGVSGEQTLPILDAAHIRSYSEGGAHDPSNGFLLRTDIHKLFDLGYVTIDEDKRFVVSGRLKADFDNGKHYYDLQGTYLRASTTTARGPSEDPLRWHRDHRFVG
;
A
#
# COMPACT_ATOMS: atom_id res chain seq x y z
N MET A 1 16.90 16.46 -27.04
CA MET A 1 16.55 16.14 -25.64
C MET A 1 17.28 17.13 -24.74
N ALA A 2 16.55 17.97 -24.02
CA ALA A 2 17.17 18.97 -23.15
C ALA A 2 17.88 18.25 -21.99
N LYS A 3 19.20 18.47 -21.85
CA LYS A 3 19.95 18.00 -20.68
C LYS A 3 19.50 18.83 -19.48
N ILE A 4 19.02 18.15 -18.44
CA ILE A 4 18.69 18.79 -17.17
C ILE A 4 20.01 19.34 -16.61
N THR A 5 20.09 20.66 -16.49
CA THR A 5 21.24 21.37 -15.91
C THR A 5 20.77 22.10 -14.66
N LYS A 6 21.70 22.42 -13.74
CA LYS A 6 21.39 23.16 -12.49
C LYS A 6 20.54 24.42 -12.74
N ARG A 7 20.79 25.15 -13.82
CA ARG A 7 20.00 26.31 -14.27
C ARG A 7 18.54 26.00 -14.62
N VAL A 8 18.24 24.81 -15.11
CA VAL A 8 16.87 24.37 -15.45
C VAL A 8 16.09 24.01 -14.18
N VAL A 9 16.79 23.49 -13.18
CA VAL A 9 16.21 23.18 -11.85
C VAL A 9 15.91 24.48 -11.10
N ASP A 10 16.83 25.45 -11.13
CA ASP A 10 16.65 26.75 -10.45
C ASP A 10 15.57 27.64 -11.11
N ALA A 11 15.21 27.37 -12.37
CA ALA A 11 14.16 28.09 -13.10
C ALA A 11 12.77 27.42 -13.01
N ALA A 12 12.68 26.22 -12.43
CA ALA A 12 11.41 25.53 -12.26
C ALA A 12 10.65 26.15 -11.08
N GLY A 13 9.55 26.86 -11.38
CA GLY A 13 8.68 27.42 -10.35
C GLY A 13 8.15 26.33 -9.41
N THR A 14 8.29 26.54 -8.10
CA THR A 14 7.76 25.63 -7.09
C THR A 14 6.25 25.59 -7.21
N GLN A 15 5.70 24.44 -7.60
CA GLN A 15 4.25 24.25 -7.57
C GLN A 15 3.82 23.87 -6.16
N GLU A 16 2.80 24.57 -5.67
CA GLU A 16 2.21 24.37 -4.35
C GLU A 16 1.31 23.13 -4.39
N ARG A 17 1.81 22.00 -3.88
CA ARG A 17 0.96 20.86 -3.56
C ARG A 17 1.31 20.36 -2.17
N ASP A 18 0.32 20.37 -1.30
CA ASP A 18 0.37 19.71 0.01
C ASP A 18 0.41 18.20 -0.24
N TYR A 19 1.43 17.52 0.28
CA TYR A 19 1.48 16.06 0.27
C TYR A 19 1.50 15.53 1.71
N VAL A 20 0.79 14.42 1.92
CA VAL A 20 0.80 13.66 3.17
C VAL A 20 1.74 12.48 2.97
N ILE A 21 2.85 12.47 3.70
CA ILE A 21 3.73 11.30 3.77
C ILE A 21 3.22 10.43 4.91
N TRP A 22 2.79 9.21 4.57
CA TRP A 22 2.37 8.21 5.54
C TRP A 22 3.59 7.43 5.99
N ASP A 23 3.78 7.34 7.30
CA ASP A 23 4.80 6.49 7.91
C ASP A 23 4.22 5.08 8.09
N ASP A 24 4.91 4.06 7.58
CA ASP A 24 4.46 2.67 7.65
C ASP A 24 4.65 2.06 9.06
N ASP A 25 5.47 2.68 9.93
CA ASP A 25 5.70 2.26 11.31
C ASP A 25 4.71 2.90 12.31
N LEU A 26 3.91 3.90 11.88
CA LEU A 26 2.96 4.63 12.74
C LEU A 26 1.57 4.77 12.08
N PRO A 27 0.68 3.77 12.24
CA PRO A 27 -0.69 3.87 11.74
C PRO A 27 -1.41 5.05 12.41
N ARG A 28 -1.84 6.04 11.62
CA ARG A 28 -2.48 7.35 11.97
C ARG A 28 -1.54 8.56 12.07
N PHE A 29 -0.23 8.43 11.86
CA PHE A 29 0.67 9.57 11.76
C PHE A 29 0.93 9.89 10.28
N GLY A 30 0.39 11.01 9.79
CA GLY A 30 0.70 11.55 8.47
C GLY A 30 1.50 12.83 8.63
N LEU A 31 2.71 12.89 8.09
CA LEU A 31 3.45 14.15 8.07
C LEU A 31 2.88 15.01 6.94
N ARG A 32 2.16 16.07 7.31
CA ARG A 32 1.72 17.10 6.37
C ARG A 32 2.90 18.02 6.08
N VAL A 33 3.55 17.82 4.95
CA VAL A 33 4.69 18.66 4.54
C VAL A 33 4.13 19.93 3.92
N LEU A 34 4.06 21.00 4.71
CA LEU A 34 3.74 22.34 4.23
C LEU A 34 5.00 22.94 3.59
N SER A 35 4.86 23.64 2.46
CA SER A 35 5.93 24.27 1.68
C SER A 35 6.79 25.29 2.44
N ARG A 36 6.43 25.63 3.69
CA ARG A 36 7.21 26.49 4.60
C ARG A 36 7.82 25.77 5.82
N ALA A 37 7.88 24.44 5.85
CA ALA A 37 8.52 23.73 6.95
C ALA A 37 10.04 23.96 7.04
N ALA A 38 10.69 24.33 5.92
CA ALA A 38 12.13 24.55 5.87
C ALA A 38 12.63 25.74 6.73
N SER A 39 11.74 26.61 7.22
CA SER A 39 12.13 27.78 8.03
C SER A 39 11.76 27.68 9.51
N ILE A 40 11.11 26.61 9.97
CA ILE A 40 10.57 26.55 11.35
C ILE A 40 11.37 25.61 12.27
N ILE A 41 12.21 24.73 11.74
CA ILE A 41 12.98 23.80 12.58
C ILE A 41 14.45 23.97 12.27
N GLY A 42 15.20 24.52 13.23
CA GLY A 42 16.66 24.57 13.17
C GLY A 42 17.19 23.17 12.91
N THR A 43 17.79 22.99 11.73
CA THR A 43 18.27 21.69 11.22
C THR A 43 19.31 21.04 12.13
N GLU A 44 19.97 21.83 12.98
CA GLU A 44 20.99 21.35 13.94
C GLU A 44 20.37 20.58 15.10
N GLU A 45 19.15 20.91 15.52
CA GLU A 45 18.49 20.29 16.68
C GLU A 45 17.92 18.88 16.39
N ILE A 46 17.84 18.47 15.12
CA ILE A 46 17.31 17.17 14.68
C ILE A 46 18.41 16.11 14.67
N ILE A 47 19.67 16.51 14.44
CA ILE A 47 20.79 15.59 14.17
C ILE A 47 21.28 14.89 15.45
N ASP A 48 21.13 15.52 16.62
CA ASP A 48 21.63 15.02 17.92
C ASP A 48 20.54 14.45 18.85
N ARG A 49 19.34 14.16 18.32
CA ARG A 49 18.27 13.56 19.11
C ARG A 49 18.47 12.04 19.25
N PRO A 50 18.03 11.43 20.37
CA PRO A 50 18.03 9.99 20.51
C PRO A 50 17.23 9.35 19.37
N LYS A 51 17.87 8.39 18.67
CA LYS A 51 17.29 7.69 17.50
C LYS A 51 16.04 6.88 17.83
N TYR A 52 15.87 6.52 19.10
CA TYR A 52 14.75 5.74 19.59
C TYR A 52 14.16 6.42 20.83
N GLY A 53 12.83 6.50 20.90
CA GLY A 53 12.12 6.94 22.10
C GLY A 53 12.11 5.86 23.19
N THR A 54 11.44 6.15 24.30
CA THR A 54 11.23 5.16 25.36
C THR A 54 10.43 3.96 24.84
N PRO A 55 10.85 2.72 25.12
CA PRO A 55 10.09 1.53 24.73
C PRO A 55 8.64 1.58 25.23
N VAL A 56 7.69 1.20 24.37
CA VAL A 56 6.26 1.12 24.70
C VAL A 56 5.80 -0.33 24.72
N LEU A 57 4.90 -0.66 25.64
CA LEU A 57 4.24 -1.97 25.67
C LEU A 57 3.22 -2.04 24.53
N VAL A 58 3.47 -2.94 23.58
CA VAL A 58 2.55 -3.23 22.47
C VAL A 58 1.82 -4.55 22.70
N LYS A 59 0.57 -4.64 22.24
CA LYS A 59 -0.15 -5.92 22.16
C LYS A 59 0.12 -6.51 20.77
N PRO A 60 1.00 -7.53 20.64
CA PRO A 60 1.33 -8.08 19.33
C PRO A 60 0.12 -8.81 18.73
N ARG A 61 -0.02 -8.75 17.40
CA ARG A 61 -1.01 -9.53 16.65
C ARG A 61 -0.49 -10.95 16.43
N LEU A 62 -1.01 -11.89 17.20
CA LEU A 62 -0.59 -13.30 17.10
C LEU A 62 -1.01 -13.91 15.77
N GLY A 63 -0.13 -14.65 15.10
CA GLY A 63 -0.41 -15.34 13.84
C GLY A 63 -0.04 -14.57 12.57
N GLN A 64 0.38 -13.31 12.65
CA GLN A 64 0.78 -12.51 11.48
C GLN A 64 1.95 -13.12 10.70
N GLY A 65 2.95 -13.67 11.38
CA GLY A 65 4.09 -14.34 10.73
C GLY A 65 3.67 -15.60 9.97
N ALA A 66 2.83 -16.44 10.58
CA ALA A 66 2.29 -17.65 9.94
C ALA A 66 1.40 -17.30 8.74
N PHE A 67 0.53 -16.29 8.88
CA PHE A 67 -0.28 -15.77 7.79
C PHE A 67 0.58 -15.34 6.60
N ARG A 68 1.66 -14.58 6.86
CA ARG A 68 2.59 -14.14 5.79
C ARG A 68 3.18 -15.33 5.03
N VAL A 69 3.65 -16.35 5.74
CA VAL A 69 4.21 -17.56 5.12
C VAL A 69 3.16 -18.28 4.27
N LEU A 70 1.98 -18.56 4.84
CA LEU A 70 0.91 -19.28 4.16
C LEU A 70 0.43 -18.56 2.90
N VAL A 71 0.18 -17.25 2.98
CA VAL A 71 -0.23 -16.45 1.82
C VAL A 71 0.88 -16.41 0.77
N THR A 72 2.13 -16.21 1.18
CA THR A 72 3.27 -16.17 0.25
C THR A 72 3.39 -17.47 -0.56
N ASP A 73 3.29 -18.62 0.11
CA ASP A 73 3.39 -19.92 -0.54
C ASP A 73 2.15 -20.24 -1.38
N SER A 74 0.95 -19.80 -0.96
CA SER A 74 -0.30 -20.00 -1.72
C SER A 74 -0.29 -19.34 -3.10
N TYR A 75 0.49 -18.28 -3.26
CA TYR A 75 0.65 -17.54 -4.52
C TYR A 75 1.94 -17.90 -5.27
N GLU A 76 2.60 -19.00 -4.90
CA GLU A 76 3.86 -19.44 -5.50
C GLU A 76 4.94 -18.33 -5.50
N ARG A 77 4.93 -17.47 -4.47
CA ARG A 77 5.86 -16.34 -4.34
C ARG A 77 5.74 -15.32 -5.48
N ARG A 78 4.53 -15.13 -6.01
CA ARG A 78 4.22 -14.15 -7.07
C ARG A 78 3.11 -13.21 -6.64
N CYS A 79 3.22 -11.94 -7.00
CA CYS A 79 2.11 -11.00 -6.88
C CYS A 79 0.87 -11.55 -7.61
N GLY A 80 -0.27 -11.57 -6.92
CA GLY A 80 -1.53 -12.08 -7.45
C GLY A 80 -2.09 -11.27 -8.61
N VAL A 81 -1.66 -10.01 -8.76
CA VAL A 81 -2.10 -9.10 -9.83
C VAL A 81 -1.02 -8.96 -10.90
N SER A 82 0.19 -8.49 -10.54
CA SER A 82 1.23 -8.18 -11.53
C SER A 82 2.10 -9.38 -11.92
N GLY A 83 2.04 -10.50 -11.19
CA GLY A 83 2.89 -11.67 -11.43
C GLY A 83 4.37 -11.50 -11.03
N GLU A 84 4.75 -10.34 -10.50
CA GLU A 84 6.10 -10.03 -10.01
C GLU A 84 6.57 -11.01 -8.93
N GLN A 85 7.86 -11.34 -8.92
CA GLN A 85 8.45 -12.41 -8.10
C GLN A 85 9.51 -11.94 -7.09
N THR A 86 9.89 -10.66 -7.16
CA THR A 86 10.94 -10.09 -6.31
C THR A 86 10.48 -10.13 -4.85
N LEU A 87 10.76 -11.19 -4.10
CA LEU A 87 10.20 -11.39 -2.75
C LEU A 87 10.25 -10.18 -1.79
N PRO A 88 11.31 -9.33 -1.76
CA PRO A 88 11.39 -8.19 -0.84
C PRO A 88 10.33 -7.10 -1.03
N ILE A 89 9.67 -7.02 -2.20
CA ILE A 89 8.62 -6.03 -2.49
C ILE A 89 7.22 -6.66 -2.48
N LEU A 90 7.11 -7.91 -2.00
CA LEU A 90 5.85 -8.63 -1.88
C LEU A 90 5.39 -8.67 -0.43
N ASP A 91 4.13 -8.29 -0.24
CA ASP A 91 3.46 -8.27 1.05
C ASP A 91 2.25 -9.22 1.05
N ALA A 92 2.05 -9.89 2.19
CA ALA A 92 0.82 -10.58 2.47
C ALA A 92 -0.22 -9.55 2.94
N ALA A 93 -1.05 -9.11 2.01
CA ALA A 93 -2.09 -8.11 2.22
C ALA A 93 -3.34 -8.76 2.83
N HIS A 94 -3.91 -8.14 3.86
CA HIS A 94 -5.23 -8.52 4.36
C HIS A 94 -6.32 -7.92 3.47
N ILE A 95 -7.37 -8.68 3.18
CA ILE A 95 -8.54 -8.16 2.46
C ILE A 95 -9.37 -7.28 3.39
N ARG A 96 -9.76 -7.85 4.53
CA ARG A 96 -10.30 -7.12 5.67
C ARG A 96 -9.21 -7.02 6.73
N SER A 97 -8.89 -5.80 7.14
CA SER A 97 -7.84 -5.55 8.13
C SER A 97 -8.15 -6.21 9.47
N TYR A 98 -7.11 -6.63 10.21
CA TYR A 98 -7.27 -7.23 11.53
C TYR A 98 -7.98 -6.30 12.52
N SER A 99 -7.68 -5.00 12.47
CA SER A 99 -8.33 -3.97 13.31
C SER A 99 -9.83 -3.82 13.04
N GLU A 100 -10.30 -4.29 11.90
CA GLU A 100 -11.72 -4.25 11.54
C GLU A 100 -12.38 -5.62 11.57
N GLY A 101 -11.75 -6.60 12.22
CA GLY A 101 -12.30 -7.94 12.42
C GLY A 101 -11.91 -8.96 11.36
N GLY A 102 -10.90 -8.69 10.54
CA GLY A 102 -10.32 -9.67 9.63
C GLY A 102 -9.51 -10.74 10.35
N ALA A 103 -9.60 -11.99 9.89
CA ALA A 103 -8.84 -13.12 10.42
C ALA A 103 -7.45 -13.24 9.78
N HIS A 104 -6.50 -13.83 10.51
CA HIS A 104 -5.20 -14.28 9.98
C HIS A 104 -5.34 -15.60 9.23
N ASP A 105 -6.22 -15.63 8.23
CA ASP A 105 -6.55 -16.80 7.42
C ASP A 105 -6.19 -16.54 5.94
N PRO A 106 -5.61 -17.51 5.20
CA PRO A 106 -5.27 -17.33 3.79
C PRO A 106 -6.44 -16.88 2.91
N SER A 107 -7.67 -17.26 3.24
CA SER A 107 -8.88 -16.82 2.52
C SER A 107 -9.24 -15.34 2.74
N ASN A 108 -8.55 -14.66 3.67
CA ASN A 108 -8.60 -13.22 3.90
C ASN A 108 -7.30 -12.53 3.43
N GLY A 109 -6.54 -13.17 2.51
CA GLY A 109 -5.23 -12.67 2.12
C GLY A 109 -4.93 -12.73 0.62
N PHE A 110 -4.06 -11.82 0.18
CA PHE A 110 -3.39 -11.87 -1.12
C PHE A 110 -1.89 -11.72 -0.94
N LEU A 111 -1.11 -12.24 -1.88
CA LEU A 111 0.26 -11.79 -2.06
C LEU A 111 0.28 -10.67 -3.09
N LEU A 112 0.65 -9.44 -2.72
CA LEU A 112 0.64 -8.27 -3.62
C LEU A 112 1.99 -7.56 -3.59
N ARG A 113 2.30 -6.83 -4.66
CA ARG A 113 3.38 -5.84 -4.64
C ARG A 113 3.04 -4.74 -3.62
N THR A 114 4.04 -4.25 -2.88
CA THR A 114 3.86 -3.27 -1.79
C THR A 114 3.06 -2.03 -2.20
N ASP A 115 3.25 -1.51 -3.42
CA ASP A 115 2.49 -0.37 -3.92
C ASP A 115 1.00 -0.69 -4.17
N ILE A 116 0.70 -1.85 -4.77
CA ILE A 116 -0.66 -2.35 -5.00
C ILE A 116 -1.34 -2.63 -3.66
N HIS A 117 -0.63 -3.24 -2.71
CA HIS A 117 -1.11 -3.45 -1.35
C HIS A 117 -1.49 -2.12 -0.69
N LYS A 118 -0.62 -1.10 -0.75
CA LYS A 118 -0.92 0.22 -0.19
C LYS A 118 -2.15 0.86 -0.83
N LEU A 119 -2.28 0.76 -2.16
CA LEU A 119 -3.46 1.28 -2.86
C LEU A 119 -4.73 0.51 -2.51
N PHE A 120 -4.62 -0.80 -2.24
CA PHE A 120 -5.73 -1.65 -1.82
C PHE A 120 -6.22 -1.20 -0.44
N ASP A 121 -5.31 -1.07 0.53
CA ASP A 121 -5.61 -0.58 1.88
C ASP A 121 -6.24 0.83 1.89
N LEU A 122 -5.81 1.69 0.97
CA LEU A 122 -6.35 3.03 0.78
C LEU A 122 -7.67 3.06 -0.02
N GLY A 123 -8.11 1.92 -0.56
CA GLY A 123 -9.35 1.80 -1.32
C GLY A 123 -9.28 2.24 -2.78
N TYR A 124 -8.11 2.60 -3.30
CA TYR A 124 -7.97 3.04 -4.70
C TYR A 124 -8.00 1.88 -5.69
N VAL A 125 -7.81 0.65 -5.22
CA VAL A 125 -7.93 -0.56 -6.03
C VAL A 125 -8.70 -1.63 -5.28
N THR A 126 -9.34 -2.55 -6.00
CA THR A 126 -10.04 -3.69 -5.42
C THR A 126 -10.04 -4.90 -6.36
N ILE A 127 -10.66 -6.00 -5.91
CA ILE A 127 -10.94 -7.19 -6.71
C ILE A 127 -12.47 -7.34 -6.82
N ASP A 128 -12.98 -7.39 -8.04
CA ASP A 128 -14.42 -7.52 -8.32
C ASP A 128 -14.94 -8.97 -8.13
N GLU A 129 -16.23 -9.16 -8.39
CA GLU A 129 -16.94 -10.43 -8.26
C GLU A 129 -16.42 -11.51 -9.24
N ASP A 130 -15.89 -11.07 -10.40
CA ASP A 130 -15.26 -11.91 -11.42
C ASP A 130 -13.77 -12.17 -11.13
N LYS A 131 -13.30 -11.75 -9.94
CA LYS A 131 -11.90 -11.82 -9.51
C LYS A 131 -10.94 -11.03 -10.40
N ARG A 132 -11.37 -9.89 -10.94
CA ARG A 132 -10.54 -8.97 -11.71
C ARG A 132 -10.06 -7.81 -10.86
N PHE A 133 -8.86 -7.34 -11.15
CA PHE A 133 -8.30 -6.13 -10.57
C PHE A 133 -9.00 -4.89 -11.11
N VAL A 134 -9.49 -4.04 -10.21
CA VAL A 134 -10.19 -2.79 -10.54
C VAL A 134 -9.47 -1.62 -9.89
N VAL A 135 -9.21 -0.58 -10.68
CA VAL A 135 -8.62 0.69 -10.26
C VAL A 135 -9.71 1.75 -10.25
N SER A 136 -9.84 2.44 -9.13
CA SER A 136 -10.77 3.56 -8.98
C SER A 136 -10.38 4.72 -9.91
N GLY A 137 -11.40 5.38 -10.47
CA GLY A 137 -11.23 6.66 -11.17
C GLY A 137 -10.68 7.78 -10.28
N ARG A 138 -10.85 7.66 -8.95
CA ARG A 138 -10.34 8.63 -7.97
C ARG A 138 -8.83 8.70 -7.93
N LEU A 139 -8.12 7.62 -8.25
CA LEU A 139 -6.66 7.63 -8.24
C LEU A 139 -6.11 8.70 -9.21
N LYS A 140 -6.67 8.78 -10.41
CA LYS A 140 -6.35 9.85 -11.36
C LYS A 140 -6.90 11.21 -10.93
N ALA A 141 -8.13 11.26 -10.43
CA ALA A 141 -8.75 12.54 -10.05
C ALA A 141 -8.02 13.24 -8.89
N ASP A 142 -7.56 12.49 -7.89
CA ASP A 142 -6.93 13.03 -6.69
C ASP A 142 -5.44 13.34 -6.91
N PHE A 143 -4.74 12.61 -7.79
CA PHE A 143 -3.28 12.69 -7.92
C PHE A 143 -2.74 12.99 -9.32
N ASP A 144 -3.58 13.04 -10.36
CA ASP A 144 -3.18 13.19 -11.77
C ASP A 144 -2.09 12.18 -12.20
N ASN A 145 -2.17 10.96 -11.65
CA ASN A 145 -1.17 9.91 -11.84
C ASN A 145 -1.84 8.51 -11.86
N GLY A 146 -1.04 7.45 -11.93
CA GLY A 146 -1.48 6.06 -11.78
C GLY A 146 -1.60 5.29 -13.09
N LYS A 147 -1.06 5.82 -14.21
CA LYS A 147 -1.15 5.19 -15.54
C LYS A 147 -0.80 3.69 -15.52
N HIS A 148 0.30 3.32 -14.86
CA HIS A 148 0.76 1.94 -14.80
C HIS A 148 -0.15 1.00 -14.00
N TYR A 149 -1.00 1.53 -13.11
CA TYR A 149 -2.03 0.73 -12.44
C TYR A 149 -3.22 0.47 -13.36
N TYR A 150 -3.60 1.46 -14.18
CA TYR A 150 -4.65 1.29 -15.19
C TYR A 150 -4.23 0.28 -16.28
N ASP A 151 -2.93 0.14 -16.56
CA ASP A 151 -2.42 -0.91 -17.45
C ASP A 151 -2.69 -2.33 -16.89
N LEU A 152 -2.95 -2.47 -15.57
CA LEU A 152 -3.33 -3.72 -14.90
C LEU A 152 -4.86 -3.90 -14.76
N GLN A 153 -5.66 -2.90 -15.14
CA GLN A 153 -7.13 -2.94 -15.05
C GLN A 153 -7.69 -4.19 -15.74
N GLY A 154 -8.60 -4.90 -15.06
CA GLY A 154 -9.27 -6.09 -15.59
C GLY A 154 -8.42 -7.36 -15.57
N THR A 155 -7.16 -7.28 -15.13
CA THR A 155 -6.30 -8.46 -14.92
C THR A 155 -6.95 -9.41 -13.93
N TYR A 156 -7.04 -10.69 -14.30
CA TYR A 156 -7.52 -11.70 -13.37
C TYR A 156 -6.54 -11.91 -12.24
N LEU A 157 -7.07 -11.94 -11.02
CA LEU A 157 -6.33 -12.35 -9.85
C LEU A 157 -5.88 -13.80 -10.04
N ARG A 158 -4.57 -14.03 -9.88
CA ARG A 158 -4.00 -15.37 -9.87
C ARG A 158 -4.71 -16.24 -8.82
N ALA A 159 -5.13 -17.43 -9.25
CA ALA A 159 -5.64 -18.44 -8.35
C ALA A 159 -4.55 -18.87 -7.36
N SER A 160 -4.90 -19.00 -6.10
CA SER A 160 -4.02 -19.65 -5.13
C SER A 160 -3.93 -21.14 -5.42
N THR A 161 -2.82 -21.76 -5.00
CA THR A 161 -2.64 -23.21 -5.11
C THR A 161 -3.70 -23.96 -4.29
N THR A 162 -4.10 -25.14 -4.77
CA THR A 162 -5.24 -25.93 -4.24
C THR A 162 -5.16 -26.22 -2.73
N THR A 163 -3.98 -26.21 -2.13
CA THR A 163 -3.76 -26.48 -0.70
C THR A 163 -4.07 -25.29 0.21
N ALA A 164 -4.08 -24.07 -0.34
CA ALA A 164 -4.41 -22.85 0.39
C ALA A 164 -5.59 -22.18 -0.31
N ARG A 165 -6.76 -22.21 0.32
CA ARG A 165 -7.98 -21.60 -0.23
C ARG A 165 -7.70 -20.15 -0.60
N GLY A 166 -8.09 -19.78 -1.82
CA GLY A 166 -7.97 -18.43 -2.31
C GLY A 166 -8.87 -17.47 -1.54
N PRO A 167 -8.80 -16.18 -1.88
CA PRO A 167 -9.57 -15.14 -1.24
C PRO A 167 -11.08 -15.43 -1.35
N SER A 168 -11.73 -15.51 -0.20
CA SER A 168 -13.16 -15.78 -0.10
C SER A 168 -14.00 -14.54 -0.44
N GLU A 169 -15.26 -14.75 -0.81
CA GLU A 169 -16.13 -13.66 -1.27
C GLU A 169 -16.54 -12.70 -0.14
N ASP A 170 -16.69 -13.18 1.10
CA ASP A 170 -17.10 -12.34 2.22
C ASP A 170 -16.18 -11.15 2.53
N PRO A 171 -14.85 -11.34 2.72
CA PRO A 171 -13.96 -10.22 2.96
C PRO A 171 -13.82 -9.33 1.72
N LEU A 172 -13.89 -9.89 0.50
CA LEU A 172 -13.85 -9.14 -0.75
C LEU A 172 -15.05 -8.20 -0.87
N ARG A 173 -16.26 -8.72 -0.66
CA ARG A 173 -17.49 -7.92 -0.61
C ARG A 173 -17.38 -6.83 0.44
N TRP A 174 -16.93 -7.18 1.66
CA TRP A 174 -16.74 -6.19 2.71
C TRP A 174 -15.78 -5.06 2.27
N HIS A 175 -14.67 -5.39 1.60
CA HIS A 175 -13.74 -4.38 1.11
C HIS A 175 -14.38 -3.48 0.05
N ARG A 176 -15.11 -4.05 -0.91
CA ARG A 176 -15.84 -3.27 -1.93
C ARG A 176 -16.87 -2.33 -1.30
N ASP A 177 -17.58 -2.79 -0.28
CA ASP A 177 -18.65 -2.02 0.37
C ASP A 177 -18.15 -0.93 1.32
N HIS A 178 -16.98 -1.13 1.98
CA HIS A 178 -16.55 -0.27 3.09
C HIS A 178 -15.21 0.44 2.87
N ARG A 179 -14.38 -0.05 1.93
CA ARG A 179 -13.01 0.47 1.72
C ARG A 179 -12.80 1.03 0.33
N PHE A 180 -13.32 0.37 -0.70
CA PHE A 180 -13.12 0.80 -2.08
C PHE A 180 -13.74 2.19 -2.32
N VAL A 181 -12.98 3.07 -2.96
CA VAL A 181 -13.39 4.44 -3.26
C VAL A 181 -13.67 4.60 -4.75
N GLY A 182 -14.66 3.88 -5.30
CA GLY A 182 -14.99 3.93 -6.73
C GLY A 182 -16.33 3.31 -7.07
#